data_AF-A0A3M8G5R0-F1
#
_entry.id   AF-A0A3M8G5R0-F1
#
_cell.length_a   1.000
_cell.length_b   1.000
_cell.length_c   1.000
_cell.angle_alpha   90.00
_cell.angle_beta   90.00
_cell.angle_gamma   90.00
#
_symmetry.space_group_name_H-M   'P 1'
#
loop_
_entity.id
_entity.type
_entity.pdbx_description
1 polymer ?
#
loop_
_entity_poly.entity_id
_entity_poly.type
_entity_poly.pdbx_seq_one_letter_code
_entity_poly.pdbx_strand_id
1 'polypeptide(L)'
;MEHLKFSGRIHPNDKRHQLKEVAGTDHVIPPTYVYVPGIGNIPQFAPTVYGTSIAYDPPNNCQGYFMSYKFQPNNNCYAYGTNICTNSFPQPGRKHGYSLPSGFTGADVVKGAELDGLQTIGTSLEDIEKHAAIGAGPGHYVGLMISTPDTANGWPGDYHWARCNVAVSPFNSWSQKDGNDQVTNFDFAGNPIVLPETANWTVNQGPDSKGDDLVVIYDFYCYMWVPATGVDII
;
A
#
# COMPACT_ATOMS: atom_id res chain seq x y z
N MET A 1 27.02 -22.77 -19.19
CA MET A 1 27.31 -21.37 -18.85
C MET A 1 26.48 -21.07 -17.62
N GLU A 2 27.10 -21.10 -16.44
CA GLU A 2 26.41 -20.87 -15.16
C GLU A 2 26.16 -19.37 -15.00
N HIS A 3 24.91 -18.99 -14.72
CA HIS A 3 24.54 -17.60 -14.52
C HIS A 3 25.16 -17.08 -13.22
N LEU A 4 26.02 -16.06 -13.34
CA LEU A 4 26.47 -15.25 -12.20
C LEU A 4 25.26 -14.54 -11.59
N LYS A 5 24.73 -15.13 -10.51
CA LYS A 5 23.82 -14.44 -9.61
C LYS A 5 24.69 -13.52 -8.75
N PHE A 6 24.52 -12.20 -8.85
CA PHE A 6 25.05 -11.28 -7.83
C PHE A 6 24.32 -11.56 -6.50
N SER A 7 24.70 -12.62 -5.80
CA SER A 7 24.41 -12.69 -4.37
C SER A 7 25.40 -11.73 -3.71
N GLY A 8 24.92 -10.64 -3.13
CA GLY A 8 25.71 -9.74 -2.30
C GLY A 8 26.26 -10.45 -1.06
N ARG A 9 27.18 -11.40 -1.25
CA ARG A 9 27.93 -12.02 -0.17
C ARG A 9 29.02 -11.03 0.22
N ILE A 10 28.73 -10.31 1.29
CA ILE A 10 29.68 -9.47 2.00
C ILE A 10 30.87 -10.33 2.40
N HIS A 11 32.07 -9.89 2.07
CA HIS A 11 33.29 -10.57 2.48
C HIS A 11 33.40 -10.51 4.02
N PRO A 12 33.80 -11.60 4.72
CA PRO A 12 33.85 -11.64 6.19
C PRO A 12 34.65 -10.49 6.84
N ASN A 13 35.60 -9.92 6.09
CA ASN A 13 36.46 -8.81 6.54
C ASN A 13 35.98 -7.42 6.10
N ASP A 14 34.82 -7.29 5.44
CA ASP A 14 34.29 -5.99 5.06
C ASP A 14 33.66 -5.27 6.26
N LYS A 15 34.45 -4.40 6.87
CA LYS A 15 34.07 -3.59 8.04
C LYS A 15 32.85 -2.68 7.83
N ARG A 16 32.42 -2.45 6.59
CA ARG A 16 31.25 -1.60 6.28
C ARG A 16 29.94 -2.38 6.35
N HIS A 17 30.00 -3.69 6.18
CA HIS A 17 28.83 -4.57 6.07
C HIS A 17 28.86 -5.75 7.06
N GLN A 18 29.85 -5.81 7.95
CA GLN A 18 29.78 -6.64 9.16
C GLN A 18 28.56 -6.22 9.99
N LEU A 19 27.70 -7.19 10.33
CA LEU A 19 26.66 -7.00 11.34
C LEU A 19 27.32 -6.49 12.62
N LYS A 20 27.10 -5.21 12.96
CA LYS A 20 27.71 -4.58 14.13
C LYS A 20 27.09 -5.07 15.44
N GLU A 21 25.89 -5.66 15.36
CA GLU A 21 25.13 -6.14 16.50
C GLU A 21 24.59 -7.53 16.18
N VAL A 22 24.90 -8.48 17.07
CA VAL A 22 24.19 -9.77 17.10
C VAL A 22 22.80 -9.46 17.64
N ALA A 23 21.75 -9.83 16.91
CA ALA A 23 20.39 -9.70 17.40
C ALA A 23 20.30 -10.35 18.80
N GLY A 24 19.69 -9.66 19.76
CA GLY A 24 19.52 -10.18 21.11
C GLY A 24 18.84 -11.55 21.08
N THR A 25 19.08 -12.39 22.09
CA THR A 25 18.49 -13.74 22.18
C THR A 25 16.96 -13.74 22.29
N ASP A 26 16.36 -12.57 22.47
CA ASP A 26 14.93 -12.25 22.50
C ASP A 26 14.36 -11.85 21.12
N HIS A 27 15.21 -11.57 20.13
CA HIS A 27 14.77 -11.27 18.77
C HIS A 27 14.45 -12.56 18.01
N VAL A 28 13.17 -12.92 17.97
CA VAL A 28 12.68 -13.97 17.08
C VAL A 28 12.72 -13.44 15.65
N ILE A 29 13.56 -14.06 14.81
CA ILE A 29 13.57 -13.81 13.37
C ILE A 29 12.34 -14.54 12.79
N PRO A 30 11.41 -13.85 12.12
CA PRO A 30 10.23 -14.49 11.54
C PRO A 30 10.58 -15.54 10.47
N PRO A 31 9.68 -16.50 10.18
CA PRO A 31 8.31 -16.58 10.68
C PRO A 31 8.22 -17.10 12.12
N THR A 32 7.32 -16.49 12.90
CA THR A 32 6.68 -17.19 14.01
C THR A 32 5.59 -18.09 13.45
N TYR A 33 5.05 -19.01 14.24
CA TYR A 33 3.93 -19.85 13.83
C TYR A 33 2.74 -19.62 14.76
N VAL A 34 1.58 -19.36 14.15
CA VAL A 34 0.31 -19.26 14.86
C VAL A 34 -0.49 -20.51 14.57
N TYR A 35 -0.95 -21.19 15.63
CA TYR A 35 -1.82 -22.34 15.47
C TYR A 35 -3.25 -21.88 15.23
N VAL A 36 -3.82 -22.28 14.08
CA VAL A 36 -5.23 -22.05 13.76
C VAL A 36 -5.98 -23.38 13.85
N PRO A 37 -6.99 -23.51 14.73
CA PRO A 37 -7.80 -24.72 14.84
C PRO A 37 -8.36 -25.15 13.48
N GLY A 38 -8.17 -26.42 13.11
CA GLY A 38 -8.63 -26.98 11.84
C GLY A 38 -7.72 -26.74 10.63
N ILE A 39 -6.72 -25.86 10.74
CA ILE A 39 -5.72 -25.61 9.67
C ILE A 39 -4.32 -26.08 10.09
N GLY A 40 -3.94 -25.84 11.35
CA GLY A 40 -2.61 -26.15 11.88
C GLY A 40 -1.73 -24.91 12.06
N ASN A 41 -0.41 -25.11 12.06
CA ASN A 41 0.56 -24.02 12.24
C ASN A 41 0.72 -23.22 10.94
N ILE A 42 0.31 -21.95 10.97
CA ILE A 42 0.46 -21.02 9.86
C ILE A 42 1.66 -20.11 10.14
N PRO A 43 2.60 -19.96 9.19
CA PRO A 43 3.71 -19.03 9.36
C PRO A 43 3.18 -17.58 9.39
N GLN A 44 3.47 -16.88 10.49
CA GLN A 44 3.25 -15.46 10.64
C GLN A 44 4.59 -14.76 10.48
N PHE A 45 4.72 -14.01 9.38
CA PHE A 45 5.94 -13.30 9.06
C PHE A 45 6.04 -11.95 9.80
N ALA A 46 4.91 -11.31 10.12
CA ALA A 46 4.86 -10.14 11.01
C ALA A 46 3.50 -10.07 11.73
N PRO A 47 3.42 -9.42 12.91
CA PRO A 47 2.14 -9.13 13.54
C PRO A 47 1.36 -8.08 12.73
N THR A 48 0.03 -8.02 12.95
CA THR A 48 -0.76 -6.88 12.49
C THR A 48 -0.37 -5.64 13.29
N VAL A 49 -0.09 -4.53 12.61
CA VAL A 49 0.21 -3.25 13.24
C VAL A 49 -0.68 -2.15 12.68
N TYR A 50 -1.40 -1.47 13.57
CA TYR A 50 -2.14 -0.25 13.26
C TYR A 50 -1.20 0.94 13.44
N GLY A 51 -0.99 1.70 12.37
CA GLY A 51 -0.14 2.87 12.39
C GLY A 51 -0.79 4.03 13.15
N THR A 52 0.04 4.77 13.89
CA THR A 52 -0.38 5.93 14.68
C THR A 52 0.10 7.26 14.11
N SER A 53 1.01 7.21 13.14
CA SER A 53 1.57 8.37 12.44
C SER A 53 1.16 8.34 10.98
N ILE A 54 0.82 9.51 10.46
CA ILE A 54 0.50 9.72 9.04
C ILE A 54 1.72 10.29 8.29
N ALA A 55 2.74 10.76 9.02
CA ALA A 55 3.94 11.31 8.41
C ALA A 55 4.65 10.26 7.55
N TYR A 56 5.26 10.72 6.47
CA TYR A 56 6.11 9.87 5.64
C TYR A 56 7.39 9.50 6.40
N ASP A 57 7.35 8.34 7.05
CA ASP A 57 8.46 7.77 7.79
C ASP A 57 8.47 6.24 7.61
N PRO A 58 8.80 5.75 6.40
CA PRO A 58 8.76 4.31 6.09
C PRO A 58 9.55 3.41 7.06
N PRO A 59 10.71 3.82 7.60
CA PRO A 59 11.42 3.01 8.59
C PRO A 59 10.66 2.73 9.88
N ASN A 60 9.83 3.67 10.36
CA ASN A 60 9.15 3.53 11.65
C ASN A 60 7.64 3.29 11.53
N ASN A 61 7.02 3.71 10.42
CA ASN A 61 5.59 3.48 10.15
C ASN A 61 5.31 1.97 10.19
N CYS A 62 4.35 1.58 11.04
CA CYS A 62 4.02 0.17 11.30
C CYS A 62 5.27 -0.69 11.59
N GLN A 63 6.22 -0.17 12.38
CA GLN A 63 7.48 -0.86 12.74
C GLN A 63 8.35 -1.22 11.53
N GLY A 64 8.21 -0.48 10.43
CA GLY A 64 8.95 -0.72 9.19
C GLY A 64 8.45 -1.91 8.38
N TYR A 65 7.31 -2.52 8.74
CA TYR A 65 6.83 -3.72 8.07
C TYR A 65 6.35 -3.50 6.63
N PHE A 66 6.04 -2.27 6.22
CA PHE A 66 5.84 -1.95 4.81
C PHE A 66 7.12 -2.02 3.97
N MET A 67 8.30 -1.92 4.60
CA MET A 67 9.62 -1.89 3.93
C MET A 67 10.38 -3.21 4.01
N SER A 68 9.92 -4.14 4.86
CA SER A 68 10.58 -5.43 5.07
C SER A 68 10.35 -6.35 3.88
N TYR A 69 11.43 -6.86 3.28
CA TYR A 69 11.39 -7.70 2.09
C TYR A 69 10.42 -8.89 2.16
N LYS A 70 10.28 -9.53 3.33
CA LYS A 70 9.38 -10.68 3.51
C LYS A 70 7.95 -10.29 3.85
N PHE A 71 7.68 -9.04 4.22
CA PHE A 71 6.37 -8.56 4.67
C PHE A 71 5.72 -7.61 3.66
N GLN A 72 6.53 -6.83 2.93
CA GLN A 72 6.06 -5.92 1.88
C GLN A 72 5.17 -6.60 0.83
N PRO A 73 5.35 -7.89 0.46
CA PRO A 73 4.48 -8.52 -0.53
C PRO A 73 3.07 -8.81 -0.02
N ASN A 74 2.88 -8.82 1.31
CA ASN A 74 1.59 -9.10 1.95
C ASN A 74 0.88 -7.83 2.42
N ASN A 75 1.45 -6.64 2.16
CA ASN A 75 0.94 -5.36 2.63
C ASN A 75 0.81 -4.40 1.44
N ASN A 76 -0.22 -4.56 0.61
CA ASN A 76 -0.39 -3.79 -0.62
C ASN A 76 -0.71 -2.28 -0.41
N CYS A 77 -0.98 -1.58 -1.52
CA CYS A 77 -1.39 -0.16 -1.53
C CYS A 77 -2.56 0.12 -0.59
N TYR A 78 -3.52 -0.80 -0.45
CA TYR A 78 -4.69 -0.60 0.42
C TYR A 78 -4.33 -0.72 1.92
N ALA A 79 -3.50 -1.70 2.28
CA ALA A 79 -2.91 -1.79 3.62
C ALA A 79 -2.14 -0.51 3.99
N TYR A 80 -1.35 0.01 3.05
CA TYR A 80 -0.61 1.24 3.24
C TYR A 80 -1.51 2.46 3.37
N GLY A 81 -2.48 2.60 2.47
CA GLY A 81 -3.46 3.69 2.46
C GLY A 81 -4.27 3.75 3.74
N THR A 82 -4.68 2.61 4.30
CA THR A 82 -5.39 2.53 5.59
C THR A 82 -4.48 2.65 6.81
N ASN A 83 -3.15 2.67 6.61
CA ASN A 83 -2.14 2.67 7.67
C ASN A 83 -2.22 1.43 8.58
N ILE A 84 -2.51 0.26 8.00
CA ILE A 84 -2.63 -1.00 8.73
C ILE A 84 -1.74 -2.04 8.03
N CYS A 85 -0.62 -2.42 8.65
CA CYS A 85 0.16 -3.58 8.23
C CYS A 85 -0.59 -4.84 8.65
N THR A 86 -1.18 -5.55 7.69
CA THR A 86 -2.06 -6.72 7.93
C THR A 86 -1.37 -8.06 7.74
N ASN A 87 -0.31 -8.09 6.91
CA ASN A 87 0.32 -9.32 6.46
C ASN A 87 -0.67 -10.29 5.76
N SER A 88 -1.70 -9.77 5.07
CA SER A 88 -2.76 -10.59 4.44
C SER A 88 -3.23 -10.14 3.04
N PHE A 89 -2.56 -9.19 2.39
CA PHE A 89 -2.94 -8.58 1.11
C PHE A 89 -4.44 -8.19 1.08
N PRO A 90 -4.84 -7.17 1.87
CA PRO A 90 -6.24 -6.84 2.08
C PRO A 90 -6.87 -6.28 0.80
N GLN A 91 -8.17 -6.49 0.66
CA GLN A 91 -8.98 -6.03 -0.46
C GLN A 91 -10.19 -5.30 0.12
N PRO A 92 -10.58 -4.14 -0.42
CA PRO A 92 -11.72 -3.37 0.07
C PRO A 92 -12.98 -4.23 0.24
N GLY A 93 -13.54 -4.27 1.44
CA GLY A 93 -14.78 -4.95 1.80
C GLY A 93 -14.64 -6.46 2.02
N ARG A 94 -13.46 -7.06 1.78
CA ARG A 94 -13.25 -8.51 1.87
C ARG A 94 -13.55 -9.06 3.27
N LYS A 95 -13.19 -8.28 4.29
CA LYS A 95 -13.49 -8.62 5.70
C LYS A 95 -15.00 -8.75 5.94
N HIS A 96 -15.80 -7.93 5.26
CA HIS A 96 -17.25 -7.89 5.40
C HIS A 96 -18.00 -8.75 4.37
N GLY A 97 -17.31 -9.71 3.74
CA GLY A 97 -17.90 -10.64 2.79
C GLY A 97 -18.18 -10.03 1.41
N TYR A 98 -17.70 -8.82 1.13
CA TYR A 98 -17.78 -8.21 -0.19
C TYR A 98 -16.53 -8.56 -1.00
N SER A 99 -16.73 -9.11 -2.20
CA SER A 99 -15.67 -9.36 -3.16
C SER A 99 -15.87 -8.46 -4.36
N LEU A 100 -14.80 -7.80 -4.80
CA LEU A 100 -14.84 -7.00 -6.01
C LEU A 100 -15.25 -7.88 -7.19
N PRO A 101 -16.25 -7.47 -7.99
CA PRO A 101 -16.65 -8.23 -9.16
C PRO A 101 -15.55 -8.24 -10.22
N SER A 102 -15.60 -9.21 -11.14
CA SER A 102 -14.74 -9.18 -12.32
C SER A 102 -15.04 -7.92 -13.13
N GLY A 103 -14.01 -7.15 -13.49
CA GLY A 103 -14.17 -5.87 -14.18
C GLY A 103 -14.79 -4.78 -13.31
N PHE A 104 -14.46 -4.78 -12.02
CA PHE A 104 -14.94 -3.79 -11.05
C PHE A 104 -14.68 -2.34 -11.52
N THR A 105 -15.49 -1.43 -10.99
CA THR A 105 -15.39 0.01 -11.20
C THR A 105 -14.83 0.71 -9.95
N GLY A 106 -14.50 2.00 -10.06
CA GLY A 106 -14.16 2.80 -8.88
C GLY A 106 -15.27 2.80 -7.82
N ALA A 107 -16.54 2.75 -8.22
CA ALA A 107 -17.67 2.70 -7.29
C ALA A 107 -17.71 1.38 -6.49
N ASP A 108 -17.30 0.26 -7.09
CA ASP A 108 -17.18 -1.02 -6.40
C ASP A 108 -16.07 -0.98 -5.34
N VAL A 109 -14.93 -0.37 -5.69
CA VAL A 109 -13.80 -0.18 -4.77
C VAL A 109 -14.18 0.74 -3.60
N VAL A 110 -14.84 1.87 -3.90
CA VAL A 110 -15.37 2.78 -2.88
C VAL A 110 -16.34 2.07 -1.95
N LYS A 111 -17.30 1.30 -2.50
CA LYS A 111 -18.25 0.54 -1.69
C LYS A 111 -17.54 -0.43 -0.74
N GLY A 112 -16.53 -1.16 -1.23
CA GLY A 112 -15.72 -2.04 -0.39
C GLY A 112 -15.01 -1.26 0.73
N ALA A 113 -14.41 -0.13 0.38
CA ALA A 113 -13.69 0.71 1.33
C ALA A 113 -14.62 1.34 2.39
N GLU A 114 -15.84 1.72 2.02
CA GLU A 114 -16.86 2.22 2.96
C GLU A 114 -17.35 1.12 3.92
N LEU A 115 -17.47 -0.13 3.45
CA LEU A 115 -17.75 -1.26 4.34
C LEU A 115 -16.66 -1.45 5.39
N ASP A 116 -15.39 -1.25 4.99
CA ASP A 116 -14.22 -1.30 5.88
C ASP A 116 -14.08 -0.03 6.76
N GLY A 117 -14.96 0.97 6.61
CA GLY A 117 -15.05 2.15 7.48
C GLY A 117 -14.47 3.46 6.91
N LEU A 118 -14.01 3.49 5.67
CA LEU A 118 -13.59 4.73 5.00
C LEU A 118 -14.81 5.57 4.62
N GLN A 119 -14.59 6.86 4.37
CA GLN A 119 -15.66 7.81 4.01
C GLN A 119 -15.32 8.54 2.72
N THR A 120 -16.22 8.49 1.73
CA THR A 120 -16.03 9.25 0.49
C THR A 120 -16.10 10.75 0.76
N ILE A 121 -15.11 11.51 0.27
CA ILE A 121 -15.00 12.96 0.50
C ILE A 121 -15.38 13.76 -0.74
N GLY A 122 -14.82 13.41 -1.90
CA GLY A 122 -15.03 14.16 -3.13
C GLY A 122 -13.94 13.88 -4.15
N THR A 123 -13.76 14.76 -5.11
CA THR A 123 -12.84 14.56 -6.25
C THR A 123 -11.89 15.73 -6.44
N SER A 124 -11.78 16.62 -5.47
CA SER A 124 -10.93 17.79 -5.54
C SER A 124 -10.26 18.10 -4.20
N LEU A 125 -9.14 18.81 -4.25
CA LEU A 125 -8.50 19.35 -3.05
C LEU A 125 -9.46 20.23 -2.22
N GLU A 126 -10.37 20.96 -2.88
CA GLU A 126 -11.37 21.80 -2.20
C GLU A 126 -12.31 20.94 -1.31
N ASP A 127 -12.64 19.71 -1.73
CA ASP A 127 -13.47 18.81 -0.93
C ASP A 127 -12.74 18.34 0.34
N ILE A 128 -11.43 18.06 0.24
CA ILE A 128 -10.57 17.77 1.39
C ILE A 128 -10.54 18.98 2.34
N GLU A 129 -10.34 20.18 1.80
CA GLU A 129 -10.25 21.41 2.61
C GLU A 129 -11.57 21.70 3.34
N LYS A 130 -12.72 21.52 2.67
CA LYS A 130 -14.05 21.63 3.29
C LYS A 130 -14.24 20.60 4.40
N HIS A 131 -13.88 19.34 4.15
CA HIS A 131 -14.01 18.27 5.14
C HIS A 131 -13.09 18.49 6.35
N ALA A 132 -11.86 18.95 6.13
CA ALA A 132 -10.93 19.30 7.21
C ALA A 132 -11.45 20.48 8.05
N ALA A 133 -12.04 21.49 7.41
CA ALA A 133 -12.56 22.69 8.07
C ALA A 133 -13.74 22.41 9.03
N ILE A 134 -14.53 21.35 8.79
CA ILE A 134 -15.63 20.95 9.68
C ILE A 134 -15.17 20.07 10.86
N GLY A 135 -13.87 19.78 10.96
CA GLY A 135 -13.30 19.05 12.10
C GLY A 135 -13.51 17.54 12.05
N ALA A 136 -13.06 16.90 10.96
CA ALA A 136 -13.13 15.45 10.70
C ALA A 136 -12.59 14.50 11.82
N GLY A 137 -11.94 15.05 12.84
CA GLY A 137 -11.28 14.30 13.91
C GLY A 137 -9.94 13.70 13.47
N PRO A 138 -9.36 12.78 14.27
CA PRO A 138 -8.12 12.11 13.93
C PRO A 138 -8.29 11.14 12.76
N GLY A 139 -7.37 11.19 11.80
CA GLY A 139 -7.36 10.34 10.61
C GLY A 139 -6.47 10.93 9.52
N HIS A 140 -6.63 10.43 8.30
CA HIS A 140 -5.92 10.94 7.13
C HIS A 140 -6.72 10.75 5.84
N TYR A 141 -6.32 11.45 4.79
CA TYR A 141 -6.90 11.32 3.47
C TYR A 141 -6.14 10.30 2.62
N VAL A 142 -6.87 9.63 1.75
CA VAL A 142 -6.33 8.79 0.68
C VAL A 142 -6.92 9.19 -0.66
N GLY A 143 -6.13 9.08 -1.73
CA GLY A 143 -6.57 9.20 -3.10
C GLY A 143 -6.69 7.81 -3.71
N LEU A 144 -7.84 7.54 -4.33
CA LEU A 144 -8.10 6.32 -5.09
C LEU A 144 -7.87 6.60 -6.57
N MET A 145 -7.06 5.76 -7.20
CA MET A 145 -6.87 5.73 -8.65
C MET A 145 -7.32 4.38 -9.19
N ILE A 146 -7.92 4.36 -10.39
CA ILE A 146 -8.48 3.17 -11.02
C ILE A 146 -7.85 2.97 -12.39
N SER A 147 -7.32 1.79 -12.63
CA SER A 147 -6.98 1.33 -13.97
C SER A 147 -8.13 0.47 -14.49
N THR A 148 -8.80 0.96 -15.54
CA THR A 148 -9.94 0.23 -16.10
C THR A 148 -9.48 -1.05 -16.81
N PRO A 149 -10.30 -2.11 -16.83
CA PRO A 149 -9.95 -3.33 -17.55
C PRO A 149 -9.73 -3.07 -19.05
N ASP A 150 -8.68 -3.66 -19.60
CA ASP A 150 -8.40 -3.63 -21.03
C ASP A 150 -8.34 -5.05 -21.58
N THR A 151 -9.45 -5.48 -22.17
CA THR A 151 -9.59 -6.82 -22.74
C THR A 151 -8.69 -7.05 -23.96
N ALA A 152 -8.26 -6.00 -24.67
CA ALA A 152 -7.39 -6.17 -25.84
C ALA A 152 -5.99 -6.66 -25.42
N ASN A 153 -5.54 -6.19 -24.27
CA ASN A 153 -4.24 -6.51 -23.66
C ASN A 153 -4.36 -7.54 -22.51
N GLY A 154 -5.55 -8.06 -22.24
CA GLY A 154 -5.80 -9.05 -21.18
C GLY A 154 -5.65 -8.48 -19.76
N TRP A 155 -5.71 -7.15 -19.60
CA TRP A 155 -5.63 -6.48 -18.31
C TRP A 155 -6.98 -6.55 -17.58
N PRO A 156 -7.07 -7.16 -16.37
CA PRO A 156 -8.33 -7.36 -15.66
C PRO A 156 -8.86 -6.08 -14.99
N GLY A 157 -8.08 -5.00 -15.00
CA GLY A 157 -8.30 -3.80 -14.18
C GLY A 157 -7.57 -3.89 -12.85
N ASP A 158 -7.25 -2.74 -12.28
CA ASP A 158 -6.59 -2.62 -10.98
C ASP A 158 -6.98 -1.31 -10.28
N TYR A 159 -6.65 -1.18 -9.01
CA TYR A 159 -6.80 0.05 -8.25
C TYR A 159 -5.51 0.37 -7.49
N HIS A 160 -5.29 1.65 -7.24
CA HIS A 160 -4.12 2.13 -6.50
C HIS A 160 -4.53 3.18 -5.47
N TRP A 161 -3.76 3.27 -4.38
CA TRP A 161 -4.02 4.18 -3.27
C TRP A 161 -2.79 5.01 -2.96
N ALA A 162 -2.98 6.32 -2.84
CA ALA A 162 -1.99 7.25 -2.29
C ALA A 162 -2.48 7.78 -0.94
N ARG A 163 -1.61 7.84 0.06
CA ARG A 163 -1.89 8.35 1.41
C ARG A 163 -1.37 9.77 1.58
N CYS A 164 -2.18 10.67 2.11
CA CYS A 164 -1.74 12.01 2.48
C CYS A 164 -0.85 11.94 3.73
N ASN A 165 0.29 12.62 3.70
CA ASN A 165 1.29 12.58 4.76
C ASN A 165 1.15 13.73 5.77
N VAL A 166 0.19 14.62 5.56
CA VAL A 166 -0.01 15.84 6.37
C VAL A 166 -1.45 15.93 6.86
N ALA A 167 -1.62 16.40 8.09
CA ALA A 167 -2.93 16.50 8.74
C ALA A 167 -3.68 17.79 8.39
N VAL A 168 -2.98 18.77 7.80
CA VAL A 168 -3.49 20.13 7.57
C VAL A 168 -3.14 20.61 6.17
N SER A 169 -3.93 21.56 5.68
CA SER A 169 -3.70 22.28 4.41
C SER A 169 -2.25 22.78 4.35
N PRO A 170 -1.55 22.66 3.22
CA PRO A 170 -2.10 22.49 1.86
C PRO A 170 -2.29 21.04 1.37
N PHE A 171 -2.19 20.01 2.22
CA PHE A 171 -2.35 18.60 1.81
C PHE A 171 -1.49 18.22 0.59
N ASN A 172 -0.26 18.76 0.53
CA ASN A 172 0.58 18.74 -0.66
C ASN A 172 1.73 17.72 -0.61
N SER A 173 1.59 16.71 0.24
CA SER A 173 2.58 15.64 0.41
C SER A 173 1.87 14.31 0.54
N TRP A 174 2.12 13.43 -0.42
CA TRP A 174 1.50 12.12 -0.50
C TRP A 174 2.55 11.03 -0.70
N SER A 175 2.16 9.81 -0.40
CA SER A 175 3.00 8.64 -0.58
C SER A 175 2.18 7.44 -1.00
N GLN A 176 2.84 6.46 -1.60
CA GLN A 176 2.21 5.29 -2.17
C GLN A 176 3.06 4.05 -1.96
N LYS A 177 2.43 2.91 -2.17
CA LYS A 177 3.11 1.62 -2.24
C LYS A 177 2.62 0.86 -3.46
N ASP A 178 3.51 0.67 -4.43
CA ASP A 178 3.22 -0.03 -5.67
C ASP A 178 3.43 -1.53 -5.50
N GLY A 179 2.34 -2.31 -5.45
CA GLY A 179 2.38 -3.75 -5.28
C GLY A 179 3.40 -4.22 -4.24
N ASN A 180 4.47 -4.86 -4.72
CA ASN A 180 5.55 -5.42 -3.90
C ASN A 180 6.70 -4.44 -3.60
N ASP A 181 6.72 -3.24 -4.16
CA ASP A 181 7.81 -2.28 -4.01
C ASP A 181 7.80 -1.56 -2.67
N GLN A 182 8.93 -0.92 -2.35
CA GLN A 182 9.03 -0.12 -1.14
C GLN A 182 8.10 1.08 -1.18
N VAL A 183 7.64 1.50 0.00
CA VAL A 183 6.87 2.75 0.13
C VAL A 183 7.71 3.91 -0.39
N THR A 184 7.09 4.76 -1.18
CA THR A 184 7.72 5.92 -1.80
C THR A 184 6.80 7.14 -1.74
N ASN A 185 7.37 8.34 -1.75
CA ASN A 185 6.63 9.59 -1.96
C ASN A 185 6.71 10.08 -3.41
N PHE A 186 7.08 9.19 -4.33
CA PHE A 186 7.17 9.45 -5.77
C PHE A 186 6.03 8.78 -6.55
N ASP A 187 5.61 9.46 -7.62
CA ASP A 187 4.72 8.93 -8.65
C ASP A 187 5.47 7.92 -9.55
N PHE A 188 4.80 7.35 -10.55
CA PHE A 188 5.42 6.34 -11.42
C PHE A 188 6.47 6.90 -12.39
N ALA A 189 6.61 8.22 -12.49
CA ALA A 189 7.70 8.87 -13.20
C ALA A 189 8.84 9.32 -12.29
N GLY A 190 8.77 9.06 -10.98
CA GLY A 190 9.79 9.44 -10.00
C GLY A 190 9.67 10.88 -9.49
N ASN A 191 8.56 11.57 -9.74
CA ASN A 191 8.32 12.92 -9.23
C ASN A 191 7.63 12.88 -7.87
N PRO A 192 7.91 13.82 -6.95
CA PRO A 192 7.18 13.89 -5.68
C PRO A 192 5.67 14.03 -5.89
N ILE A 193 4.89 13.26 -5.14
CA ILE A 193 3.43 13.32 -5.23
C ILE A 193 2.93 14.52 -4.40
N VAL A 194 2.60 15.60 -5.10
CA VAL A 194 2.00 16.80 -4.51
C VAL A 194 0.50 16.62 -4.33
N LEU A 195 -0.20 16.16 -5.38
CA LEU A 195 -1.61 15.80 -5.35
C LEU A 195 -1.83 14.55 -6.22
N PRO A 196 -2.60 13.55 -5.75
CA PRO A 196 -2.90 12.37 -6.54
C PRO A 196 -3.60 12.68 -7.87
N GLU A 197 -4.46 13.71 -7.92
CA GLU A 197 -5.23 14.08 -9.11
C GLU A 197 -4.37 14.60 -10.28
N THR A 198 -3.13 15.04 -10.03
CA THR A 198 -2.20 15.58 -11.06
C THR A 198 -0.88 14.81 -11.17
N ALA A 199 -0.65 13.81 -10.33
CA ALA A 199 0.56 12.99 -10.36
C ALA A 199 0.55 12.00 -11.54
N ASN A 200 1.73 11.50 -11.93
CA ASN A 200 1.83 10.52 -13.00
C ASN A 200 1.58 9.10 -12.48
N TRP A 201 0.45 8.53 -12.88
CA TRP A 201 0.08 7.15 -12.61
C TRP A 201 0.07 6.27 -13.86
N THR A 202 0.95 6.57 -14.81
CA THR A 202 1.19 5.74 -15.99
C THR A 202 2.47 4.93 -15.78
N VAL A 203 2.36 3.62 -15.90
CA VAL A 203 3.48 2.70 -15.73
C VAL A 203 3.54 1.74 -16.92
N ASN A 204 4.75 1.52 -17.44
CA ASN A 204 5.02 0.45 -18.39
C ASN A 204 5.41 -0.80 -17.58
N GLN A 205 4.53 -1.81 -17.59
CA GLN A 205 4.72 -3.08 -16.90
C GLN A 205 5.70 -4.02 -17.65
N GLY A 206 6.23 -3.56 -18.77
CA GLY A 206 7.11 -4.32 -19.65
C GLY A 206 6.33 -5.17 -20.65
N PRO A 207 7.03 -6.04 -21.40
CA PRO A 207 6.43 -6.80 -22.49
C PRO A 207 5.41 -7.82 -21.96
N ASP A 208 4.26 -7.87 -22.62
CA ASP A 208 3.24 -8.88 -22.43
C ASP A 208 3.65 -10.22 -23.08
N SER A 209 2.76 -11.21 -23.03
CA SER A 209 2.99 -12.53 -23.64
C SER A 209 3.20 -12.52 -25.16
N LYS A 210 2.84 -11.43 -25.85
CA LYS A 210 2.99 -11.23 -27.30
C LYS A 210 4.24 -10.41 -27.64
N GLY A 211 4.90 -9.81 -26.64
CA GLY A 211 6.09 -8.98 -26.79
C GLY A 211 5.80 -7.49 -26.96
N ASP A 212 4.55 -7.06 -26.80
CA ASP A 212 4.16 -5.65 -26.78
C ASP A 212 4.20 -5.13 -25.33
N ASP A 213 4.66 -3.91 -25.11
CA ASP A 213 4.70 -3.33 -23.76
C ASP A 213 3.28 -3.09 -23.23
N LEU A 214 2.98 -3.65 -22.05
CA LEU A 214 1.74 -3.38 -21.33
C LEU A 214 1.87 -2.04 -20.59
N VAL A 215 1.25 -1.00 -21.15
CA VAL A 215 1.15 0.30 -20.49
C VAL A 215 -0.16 0.37 -19.71
N VAL A 216 -0.04 0.53 -18.39
CA VAL A 216 -1.18 0.65 -17.47
C VAL A 216 -1.29 2.11 -17.04
N ILE A 217 -2.50 2.66 -17.18
CA ILE A 217 -2.85 4.00 -16.74
C ILE A 217 -3.84 3.85 -15.58
N TYR A 218 -3.59 4.58 -14.49
CA TYR A 218 -4.57 4.73 -13.42
C TYR A 218 -5.10 6.16 -13.43
N ASP A 219 -6.41 6.30 -13.59
CA ASP A 219 -7.08 7.60 -13.51
C ASP A 219 -7.47 7.90 -12.07
N PHE A 220 -7.26 9.13 -11.63
CA PHE A 220 -7.76 9.59 -10.34
C PHE A 220 -9.29 9.48 -10.28
N TYR A 221 -9.80 8.84 -9.23
CA TYR A 221 -11.23 8.61 -9.04
C TYR A 221 -11.82 9.50 -7.96
N CYS A 222 -11.32 9.41 -6.72
CA CYS A 222 -11.82 10.21 -5.61
C CYS A 222 -10.83 10.29 -4.44
N TYR A 223 -11.09 11.23 -3.54
CA TYR A 223 -10.54 11.24 -2.20
C TYR A 223 -11.49 10.56 -1.22
N MET A 224 -10.90 9.84 -0.27
CA MET A 224 -11.59 9.27 0.88
C MET A 224 -10.87 9.63 2.17
N TRP A 225 -11.63 9.66 3.26
CA TRP A 225 -11.12 9.83 4.62
C TRP A 225 -11.01 8.48 5.30
N VAL A 226 -9.89 8.28 6.00
CA VAL A 226 -9.59 7.12 6.83
C VAL A 226 -9.61 7.58 8.28
N PRO A 227 -10.67 7.29 9.05
CA PRO A 227 -10.70 7.59 10.48
C PRO A 227 -9.60 6.84 11.23
N ALA A 228 -9.02 7.44 12.26
CA ALA A 228 -7.97 6.79 13.08
C ALA A 228 -8.46 5.54 13.83
N THR A 229 -9.78 5.37 13.98
CA THR A 229 -10.41 4.24 14.65
C THR A 229 -11.64 3.77 13.88
N GLY A 230 -11.94 2.47 13.95
CA GLY A 230 -13.14 1.89 13.33
C GLY A 230 -12.94 1.36 11.92
N VAL A 231 -11.73 1.51 11.35
CA VAL A 231 -11.35 0.87 10.09
C VAL A 231 -11.04 -0.60 10.35
N ASP A 232 -11.71 -1.51 9.64
CA ASP A 232 -11.56 -2.96 9.78
C ASP A 232 -11.33 -3.63 8.41
N ILE A 233 -10.11 -4.12 8.19
CA ILE A 233 -9.69 -4.74 6.92
C ILE A 233 -9.14 -6.17 7.10
N ILE A 234 -9.25 -6.75 8.30
CA ILE A 234 -8.67 -8.07 8.67
C ILE A 234 -9.58 -8.95 9.51
#